data_AF-A0A914UWH7-F1
#
_entry.id   AF-A0A914UWH7-F1
#
_cell.length_a   1.000
_cell.length_b   1.000
_cell.length_c   1.000
_cell.angle_alpha   90.00
_cell.angle_beta   90.00
_cell.angle_gamma   90.00
#
_symmetry.space_group_name_H-M   'P 1'
#
loop_
_entity.id
_entity.type
_entity.pdbx_description
1 polymer ?
#
loop_
_entity_poly.entity_id
_entity_poly.type
_entity_poly.pdbx_seq_one_letter_code
_entity_poly.pdbx_strand_id
1 'polypeptide(L)'
;MMLVYELFLRFLESQDFQASIGKKYIDQRFVLHLLDLFDSEDPRERDFLKTVLHRIYGKFLGLRAFIRKQINNMFLSFVFETDSFNGVGELLEILGSIINGFALPLKQEHKVFLVKVLLPLHKPRCLSLYHAQLAYCVVQFIEKDATLTAQVFEALLNFWPRTCSSKE
;
A
#
# COMPACT_ATOMS: atom_id res chain seq x y z
N MET A 1 9.57 -22.17 -5.30
CA MET A 1 9.10 -21.06 -4.44
C MET A 1 7.58 -20.96 -4.36
N MET A 2 6.81 -21.01 -5.47
CA MET A 2 5.34 -20.88 -5.43
C MET A 2 4.62 -21.80 -4.42
N LEU A 3 5.01 -23.07 -4.33
CA LEU A 3 4.42 -24.02 -3.35
C LEU A 3 4.57 -23.55 -1.89
N VAL A 4 5.65 -22.83 -1.57
CA VAL A 4 5.88 -22.29 -0.21
C VAL A 4 4.91 -21.15 0.07
N TYR A 5 4.71 -20.24 -0.90
CA TYR A 5 3.74 -19.15 -0.78
C TYR A 5 2.32 -19.67 -0.67
N GLU A 6 1.95 -20.66 -1.50
CA GLU A 6 0.64 -21.27 -1.47
C GLU A 6 0.38 -22.00 -0.14
N LEU A 7 1.34 -22.81 0.32
CA LEU A 7 1.25 -23.48 1.61
C LEU A 7 1.08 -22.48 2.76
N PHE A 8 1.89 -21.41 2.76
CA PHE A 8 1.82 -20.39 3.80
C PHE A 8 0.50 -19.62 3.77
N LEU A 9 -0.01 -19.30 2.57
CA LEU A 9 -1.31 -18.65 2.43
C LEU A 9 -2.44 -19.54 2.96
N ARG A 10 -2.44 -20.83 2.59
CA ARG A 10 -3.42 -21.81 3.10
C ARG A 10 -3.33 -21.97 4.61
N PHE A 11 -2.12 -21.99 5.16
CA PHE A 11 -1.89 -21.99 6.60
C PHE A 11 -2.50 -20.76 7.29
N LEU A 12 -2.28 -19.56 6.74
CA LEU A 12 -2.87 -18.33 7.28
C LEU A 12 -4.40 -18.29 7.15
N GLU A 13 -4.97 -18.88 6.09
CA GLU A 13 -6.41 -18.90 5.83
C GLU A 13 -7.16 -19.99 6.59
N SER A 14 -6.47 -20.98 7.15
CA SER A 14 -7.07 -22.04 7.95
C SER A 14 -7.94 -21.47 9.08
N GLN A 15 -9.11 -22.08 9.29
CA GLN A 15 -10.02 -21.72 10.38
C GLN A 15 -9.42 -22.03 11.75
N ASP A 16 -8.53 -23.03 11.82
CA ASP A 16 -7.83 -23.43 13.03
C ASP A 16 -6.62 -22.51 13.35
N PHE A 17 -6.32 -21.54 12.48
CA PHE A 17 -5.21 -20.63 12.68
C PHE A 17 -5.47 -19.64 13.82
N GLN A 18 -4.70 -19.76 14.90
CA GLN A 18 -4.77 -18.88 16.06
C GLN A 18 -3.73 -17.75 16.00
N ALA A 19 -4.17 -16.53 15.70
CA ALA A 19 -3.29 -15.34 15.66
C ALA A 19 -2.61 -15.05 17.01
N SER A 20 -3.22 -15.46 18.13
CA SER A 20 -2.66 -15.33 19.47
C SER A 20 -1.37 -16.13 19.67
N ILE A 21 -1.23 -17.28 18.99
CA ILE A 21 -0.02 -18.10 18.97
C ILE A 21 0.93 -17.57 17.89
N GLY A 22 0.39 -17.31 16.69
CA GLY A 22 1.17 -16.86 15.53
C GLY A 22 1.95 -15.57 15.76
N LYS A 23 1.46 -14.65 16.60
CA LYS A 23 2.11 -13.36 16.89
C LYS A 23 3.51 -13.49 17.52
N LYS A 24 3.87 -14.67 18.04
CA LYS A 24 5.22 -14.95 18.55
C LYS A 24 6.26 -15.13 17.44
N TYR A 25 5.81 -15.47 16.23
CA TYR A 25 6.65 -15.80 15.08
C TYR A 25 6.48 -14.80 13.94
N ILE A 26 5.27 -14.28 13.75
CA ILE A 26 4.96 -13.20 12.82
C ILE A 26 5.09 -11.89 13.60
N ASP A 27 6.31 -11.39 13.68
CA ASP A 27 6.67 -10.14 14.36
C ASP A 27 7.00 -9.02 13.35
N GLN A 28 7.46 -7.87 13.87
CA GLN A 28 7.85 -6.75 13.01
C GLN A 28 9.01 -7.09 12.07
N ARG A 29 9.95 -7.94 12.51
CA ARG A 29 11.10 -8.34 11.70
C ARG A 29 10.67 -9.25 10.54
N PHE A 30 9.75 -10.18 10.80
CA PHE A 30 9.14 -10.99 9.74
C PHE A 30 8.46 -10.10 8.69
N VAL A 31 7.68 -9.10 9.13
CA VAL A 31 7.00 -8.17 8.23
C VAL A 31 7.99 -7.34 7.41
N LEU A 32 9.11 -6.90 7.99
CA LEU A 32 10.14 -6.17 7.24
C LEU A 32 10.70 -7.01 6.10
N HIS A 33 11.18 -8.22 6.40
CA HIS A 33 11.71 -9.10 5.34
C HIS A 33 10.65 -9.44 4.29
N LEU A 34 9.38 -9.59 4.69
CA LEU A 34 8.29 -9.82 3.74
C LEU A 34 8.08 -8.61 2.81
N LEU A 35 8.18 -7.38 3.34
CA LEU A 35 8.04 -6.16 2.55
C LEU A 35 9.21 -5.97 1.58
N ASP A 36 10.42 -6.34 1.96
CA ASP A 36 11.60 -6.26 1.08
C ASP A 36 11.44 -7.13 -0.19
N LEU A 37 10.68 -8.22 -0.11
CA LEU A 37 10.41 -9.10 -1.25
C LEU A 37 9.47 -8.48 -2.31
N PHE A 38 8.76 -7.39 -2.00
CA PHE A 38 7.89 -6.72 -2.97
C PHE A 38 8.65 -6.09 -4.14
N ASP A 39 9.97 -5.93 -4.04
CA ASP A 39 10.80 -5.48 -5.16
C ASP A 39 11.14 -6.59 -6.17
N SER A 40 10.62 -7.80 -5.98
CA SER A 40 10.78 -8.91 -6.94
C SER A 40 10.32 -8.51 -8.34
N GLU A 41 11.09 -8.90 -9.36
CA GLU A 41 10.73 -8.69 -10.77
C GLU A 41 9.55 -9.58 -11.21
N ASP A 42 9.34 -10.73 -10.54
CA ASP A 42 8.27 -11.68 -10.89
C ASP A 42 6.89 -11.18 -10.39
N PRO A 43 5.96 -10.78 -11.28
CA PRO A 43 4.64 -10.30 -10.88
C PRO A 43 3.82 -11.35 -10.12
N ARG A 44 4.09 -12.64 -10.34
CA ARG A 44 3.37 -13.72 -9.68
C ARG A 44 3.76 -13.81 -8.22
N GLU A 45 5.04 -13.60 -7.92
CA GLU A 45 5.53 -13.52 -6.54
C GLU A 45 4.92 -12.32 -5.82
N ARG A 46 4.92 -11.14 -6.47
CA ARG A 46 4.29 -9.94 -5.89
C ARG A 46 2.81 -10.12 -5.60
N ASP A 47 2.06 -10.83 -6.46
CA ASP A 47 0.64 -11.10 -6.22
C ASP A 47 0.40 -12.04 -5.00
N PHE A 48 1.27 -13.04 -4.80
CA PHE A 48 1.25 -13.84 -3.58
C PHE A 48 1.59 -13.01 -2.35
N LEU A 49 2.66 -12.22 -2.40
CA LEU A 49 3.10 -11.34 -1.31
C LEU A 49 1.99 -10.35 -0.93
N LYS A 50 1.31 -9.78 -1.93
CA LYS A 50 0.15 -8.91 -1.76
C LYS A 50 -0.92 -9.58 -0.90
N THR A 51 -1.32 -10.78 -1.29
CA THR A 51 -2.36 -11.54 -0.62
C THR A 51 -1.94 -11.92 0.80
N VAL A 52 -0.71 -12.40 0.99
CA VAL A 52 -0.14 -12.76 2.29
C VAL A 52 -0.11 -11.55 3.23
N LEU A 53 0.43 -10.42 2.78
CA LEU A 53 0.53 -9.20 3.57
C LEU A 53 -0.86 -8.68 3.96
N HIS A 54 -1.84 -8.73 3.04
CA HIS A 54 -3.22 -8.36 3.33
C HIS A 54 -3.84 -9.26 4.42
N ARG A 55 -3.63 -10.58 4.36
CA ARG A 55 -4.10 -11.51 5.41
C ARG A 55 -3.43 -11.23 6.76
N ILE A 56 -2.12 -10.96 6.77
CA ILE A 56 -1.39 -10.59 8.00
C ILE A 56 -1.95 -9.30 8.59
N TYR A 57 -2.16 -8.26 7.77
CA TYR A 57 -2.75 -7.00 8.22
C TYR A 57 -4.15 -7.20 8.83
N GLY A 58 -4.97 -8.06 8.21
CA GLY A 58 -6.30 -8.41 8.69
C GLY A 58 -6.27 -9.08 10.07
N LYS A 59 -5.45 -10.13 10.22
CA LYS A 59 -5.40 -10.99 11.42
C LYS A 59 -4.60 -10.40 12.59
N PHE A 60 -3.55 -9.62 12.32
CA PHE A 60 -2.63 -9.11 13.35
C PHE A 60 -2.82 -7.62 13.61
N LEU A 61 -3.77 -7.28 14.49
CA LEU A 61 -4.08 -5.89 14.85
C LEU A 61 -2.85 -5.10 15.33
N GLY A 62 -1.96 -5.74 16.11
CA GLY A 62 -0.75 -5.13 16.65
C GLY A 62 0.32 -4.76 15.60
N LEU A 63 0.26 -5.35 14.40
CA LEU A 63 1.20 -5.06 13.32
C LEU A 63 0.69 -3.98 12.35
N ARG A 64 -0.60 -3.62 12.41
CA ARG A 64 -1.21 -2.70 11.43
C ARG A 64 -0.51 -1.34 11.34
N ALA A 65 -0.22 -0.72 12.48
CA ALA A 65 0.46 0.57 12.52
C ALA A 65 1.89 0.47 11.95
N PHE A 66 2.58 -0.62 12.26
CA PHE A 66 3.92 -0.89 11.74
C PHE A 66 3.92 -1.09 10.22
N ILE A 67 3.03 -1.93 9.70
CA ILE A 67 2.88 -2.17 8.25
C ILE A 67 2.63 -0.85 7.51
N ARG A 68 1.66 -0.03 7.96
CA ARG A 68 1.38 1.27 7.34
C ARG A 68 2.61 2.18 7.36
N LYS A 69 3.33 2.24 8.48
CA LYS A 69 4.55 3.04 8.59
C LYS A 69 5.63 2.58 7.60
N GLN A 70 5.84 1.28 7.45
CA GLN A 70 6.87 0.76 6.53
C GLN A 70 6.49 1.00 5.06
N ILE A 71 5.23 0.77 4.68
CA ILE A 71 4.76 1.08 3.32
C ILE A 71 4.94 2.58 3.03
N ASN A 72 4.63 3.46 4.00
CA ASN A 72 4.86 4.89 3.84
C ASN A 72 6.32 5.22 3.59
N ASN A 73 7.23 4.60 4.35
CA ASN A 73 8.67 4.81 4.16
C ASN A 73 9.12 4.35 2.77
N MET A 74 8.67 3.18 2.30
CA MET A 74 8.99 2.65 0.97
C MET A 74 8.50 3.60 -0.14
N PHE A 75 7.28 4.13 -0.02
CA PHE A 75 6.76 5.10 -0.98
C PHE A 75 7.52 6.42 -0.95
N LEU A 76 7.95 6.89 0.22
CA LEU A 76 8.76 8.11 0.32
C LEU A 76 10.13 7.90 -0.34
N SER A 77 10.83 6.80 -0.04
CA SER A 77 12.10 6.46 -0.71
C SER A 77 11.91 6.29 -2.22
N PHE A 78 10.83 5.63 -2.66
CA PHE A 78 10.52 5.52 -4.08
C PHE A 78 10.36 6.89 -4.76
N VAL A 79 9.60 7.81 -4.17
CA VAL A 79 9.33 9.14 -4.77
C VAL A 79 10.54 10.08 -4.72
N PHE A 80 11.36 10.00 -3.67
CA PHE A 80 12.40 11.02 -3.41
C PHE A 80 13.84 10.52 -3.58
N GLU A 81 14.10 9.21 -3.57
CA GLU A 81 15.45 8.65 -3.56
C GLU A 81 15.73 7.77 -4.77
N THR A 82 14.88 6.77 -5.05
CA THR A 82 15.22 5.72 -6.02
C THR A 82 14.55 5.85 -7.38
N ASP A 83 13.32 6.41 -7.45
CA ASP A 83 12.46 6.42 -8.65
C ASP A 83 12.22 5.01 -9.24
N SER A 84 12.49 3.95 -8.45
CA SER A 84 12.39 2.56 -8.85
C SER A 84 11.97 1.69 -7.66
N PHE A 85 10.86 0.98 -7.85
CA PHE A 85 10.33 -0.05 -6.95
C PHE A 85 9.24 -0.83 -7.70
N ASN A 86 9.35 -2.16 -7.78
CA ASN A 86 8.45 -2.97 -8.60
C ASN A 86 7.05 -3.16 -7.97
N GLY A 87 6.95 -3.12 -6.64
CA GLY A 87 5.73 -3.48 -5.90
C GLY A 87 4.76 -2.34 -5.58
N VAL A 88 4.88 -1.16 -6.21
CA VAL A 88 4.05 0.01 -5.88
C VAL A 88 2.56 -0.30 -6.06
N GLY A 89 2.19 -0.94 -7.17
CA GLY A 89 0.79 -1.24 -7.50
C GLY A 89 0.17 -2.19 -6.48
N GLU A 90 0.86 -3.28 -6.15
CA GLU A 90 0.38 -4.29 -5.21
C GLU A 90 0.22 -3.72 -3.79
N LEU A 91 1.15 -2.87 -3.33
CA LEU A 91 1.00 -2.17 -2.05
C LEU A 91 -0.17 -1.20 -2.05
N LEU A 92 -0.42 -0.50 -3.17
CA LEU A 92 -1.57 0.39 -3.32
C LEU A 92 -2.90 -0.38 -3.30
N GLU A 93 -2.99 -1.59 -3.85
CA GLU A 93 -4.21 -2.41 -3.75
C GLU A 93 -4.55 -2.75 -2.30
N ILE A 94 -3.54 -3.14 -1.50
CA ILE A 94 -3.72 -3.39 -0.07
C ILE A 94 -4.19 -2.12 0.63
N LEU A 95 -3.53 -0.99 0.35
CA LEU A 95 -3.89 0.29 0.94
C LEU A 95 -5.30 0.73 0.55
N GLY A 96 -5.73 0.51 -0.69
CA GLY A 96 -7.10 0.79 -1.13
C GLY A 96 -8.13 0.03 -0.29
N SER A 97 -7.89 -1.26 -0.03
CA SER A 97 -8.73 -2.07 0.86
C SER A 97 -8.72 -1.54 2.30
N ILE A 98 -7.54 -1.15 2.82
CA ILE A 98 -7.40 -0.58 4.16
C ILE A 98 -8.15 0.76 4.28
N ILE A 99 -8.01 1.64 3.28
CA ILE A 99 -8.66 2.95 3.24
C ILE A 99 -10.17 2.77 3.26
N ASN A 100 -10.71 1.88 2.41
CA ASN A 100 -12.15 1.56 2.40
C ASN A 100 -12.65 1.12 3.80
N GLY A 101 -11.81 0.40 4.56
CA GLY A 101 -12.10 0.01 5.95
C GLY A 101 -11.97 1.11 7.01
N PHE A 102 -11.58 2.35 6.68
CA PHE A 102 -11.46 3.42 7.67
C PHE A 102 -12.82 3.82 8.25
N ALA A 103 -12.86 3.92 9.58
CA ALA A 103 -13.96 4.51 10.31
C ALA A 103 -14.06 6.02 10.08
N LEU A 104 -15.28 6.55 10.13
CA LEU A 104 -15.57 7.97 10.08
C LEU A 104 -15.80 8.50 11.51
N PRO A 105 -15.37 9.74 11.82
CA PRO A 105 -14.63 10.66 10.95
C PRO A 105 -13.18 10.20 10.70
N LEU A 106 -12.62 10.58 9.55
CA LEU A 106 -11.23 10.27 9.23
C LEU A 106 -10.26 10.88 10.24
N LYS A 107 -9.32 10.07 10.74
CA LYS A 107 -8.26 10.53 11.63
C LYS A 107 -7.29 11.44 10.91
N GLN A 108 -6.68 12.38 11.66
CA GLN A 108 -5.67 13.30 11.12
C GLN A 108 -4.48 12.57 10.50
N GLU A 109 -4.04 11.45 11.07
CA GLU A 109 -2.96 10.62 10.51
C GLU A 109 -3.28 10.13 9.07
N HIS A 110 -4.55 9.84 8.76
CA HIS A 110 -4.96 9.39 7.43
C HIS A 110 -4.98 10.55 6.43
N LYS A 111 -5.40 11.75 6.86
CA LYS A 111 -5.34 12.97 6.03
C LYS A 111 -3.90 13.35 5.70
N VAL A 112 -3.01 13.26 6.69
CA VAL A 112 -1.57 13.46 6.49
C VAL A 112 -1.00 12.44 5.52
N PHE A 113 -1.38 11.16 5.64
CA PHE A 113 -0.96 10.11 4.70
C PHE A 113 -1.37 10.41 3.25
N LEU A 114 -2.62 10.84 3.01
CA LEU A 114 -3.07 11.26 1.68
C LEU A 114 -2.16 12.35 1.11
N VAL A 115 -1.96 13.43 1.84
CA VAL A 115 -1.25 14.63 1.34
C VAL A 115 0.26 14.42 1.22
N LYS A 116 0.87 13.72 2.18
CA LYS A 116 2.34 13.58 2.26
C LYS A 116 2.89 12.35 1.56
N VAL A 117 2.06 11.36 1.26
CA VAL A 117 2.52 10.09 0.67
C VAL A 117 1.76 9.76 -0.62
N LEU A 118 0.43 9.67 -0.61
CA LEU A 118 -0.33 9.27 -1.80
C LEU A 118 -0.27 10.31 -2.93
N LEU A 119 -0.51 11.59 -2.64
CA LEU A 119 -0.49 12.61 -3.69
C LEU A 119 0.88 12.74 -4.38
N PRO A 120 2.02 12.73 -3.66
CA PRO A 120 3.35 12.71 -4.29
C PRO A 120 3.63 11.53 -5.22
N LEU A 121 2.92 10.39 -5.11
CA LEU A 121 3.08 9.25 -6.03
C LEU A 121 2.66 9.57 -7.48
N HIS A 122 2.06 10.72 -7.76
CA HIS A 122 1.80 11.18 -9.13
C HIS A 122 3.07 11.74 -9.82
N LYS A 123 4.12 12.07 -9.05
CA LYS A 123 5.36 12.65 -9.58
C LYS A 123 6.23 11.65 -10.38
N PRO A 124 6.52 10.42 -9.91
CA PRO A 124 7.42 9.47 -10.58
C PRO A 124 7.01 9.16 -12.02
N ARG A 125 7.98 9.02 -12.93
CA ARG A 125 7.71 8.91 -14.38
C ARG A 125 6.88 7.67 -14.75
N CYS A 126 7.03 6.59 -13.99
CA CYS A 126 6.37 5.30 -14.18
C CYS A 126 4.93 5.23 -13.62
N LEU A 127 4.25 6.37 -13.43
CA LEU A 127 2.87 6.45 -12.93
C LEU A 127 1.91 5.49 -13.63
N SER A 128 2.06 5.29 -14.95
CA SER A 128 1.19 4.41 -15.74
C SER A 128 1.12 2.96 -15.22
N LEU A 129 2.15 2.49 -14.49
CA LEU A 129 2.20 1.13 -13.95
C LEU A 129 1.25 0.92 -12.76
N TYR A 130 0.92 1.99 -12.02
CA TYR A 130 0.12 1.90 -10.79
C TYR A 130 -0.98 2.97 -10.69
N HIS A 131 -1.24 3.70 -11.79
CA HIS A 131 -2.17 4.82 -11.84
C HIS A 131 -3.59 4.41 -11.40
N ALA A 132 -4.09 3.26 -11.87
CA ALA A 132 -5.44 2.81 -11.54
C ALA A 132 -5.61 2.56 -10.03
N GLN A 133 -4.62 1.92 -9.41
CA GLN A 133 -4.60 1.63 -7.98
C GLN A 133 -4.49 2.92 -7.15
N LEU A 134 -3.67 3.87 -7.60
CA LEU A 134 -3.51 5.17 -6.94
C LEU A 134 -4.80 5.99 -7.03
N ALA A 135 -5.40 6.06 -8.21
CA ALA A 135 -6.67 6.75 -8.43
C ALA A 135 -7.77 6.17 -7.55
N TYR A 136 -7.87 4.83 -7.47
CA TYR A 136 -8.80 4.17 -6.57
C TYR A 136 -8.60 4.60 -5.10
N CYS A 137 -7.36 4.64 -4.62
CA CYS A 137 -7.06 5.10 -3.25
C CYS A 137 -7.49 6.55 -3.01
N VAL A 138 -7.25 7.44 -3.97
CA VAL A 138 -7.63 8.86 -3.87
C VAL A 138 -9.14 9.04 -3.86
N VAL A 139 -9.85 8.34 -4.75
CA VAL A 139 -11.32 8.36 -4.81
C VAL A 139 -11.92 7.88 -3.49
N GLN A 140 -11.40 6.78 -2.93
CA GLN A 140 -11.84 6.26 -1.63
C GLN A 140 -11.68 7.28 -0.48
N PHE A 141 -10.64 8.12 -0.52
CA PHE A 141 -10.49 9.21 0.44
C PHE A 141 -11.54 10.30 0.27
N ILE A 142 -11.83 10.70 -0.97
CA ILE A 142 -12.82 11.73 -1.30
C ILE A 142 -14.24 11.25 -0.94
N GLU A 143 -14.58 9.99 -1.24
CA GLU A 143 -15.86 9.39 -0.87
C GLU A 143 -16.08 9.39 0.65
N LYS A 144 -15.01 9.24 1.44
CA LYS A 144 -15.06 9.26 2.91
C LYS A 144 -15.10 10.66 3.50
N ASP A 145 -14.51 11.64 2.84
CA ASP A 145 -14.50 13.03 3.27
C ASP A 145 -14.38 13.97 2.06
N ALA A 146 -15.53 14.43 1.56
CA ALA A 146 -15.61 15.28 0.38
C ALA A 146 -14.89 16.63 0.56
N THR A 147 -14.59 17.05 1.79
CA THR A 147 -13.84 18.30 2.05
C THR A 147 -12.39 18.22 1.57
N LEU A 148 -11.85 17.00 1.37
CA LEU A 148 -10.50 16.78 0.86
C LEU A 148 -10.39 17.06 -0.64
N THR A 149 -11.51 17.14 -1.37
CA THR A 149 -11.54 17.30 -2.83
C THR A 149 -10.70 18.48 -3.31
N ALA A 150 -10.92 19.68 -2.76
CA ALA A 150 -10.21 20.88 -3.20
C ALA A 150 -8.69 20.73 -3.04
N GLN A 151 -8.24 20.18 -1.91
CA GLN A 151 -6.83 19.94 -1.63
C GLN A 151 -6.20 18.91 -2.58
N VAL A 152 -6.94 17.85 -2.91
CA VAL A 152 -6.49 16.83 -3.89
C VAL A 152 -6.33 17.45 -5.27
N PHE A 153 -7.32 18.20 -5.75
CA PHE A 153 -7.28 18.85 -7.05
C PHE A 153 -6.12 19.85 -7.16
N GLU A 154 -5.91 20.68 -6.13
CA GLU A 154 -4.80 21.63 -6.10
C GLU A 154 -3.44 20.91 -6.17
N ALA A 155 -3.27 19.80 -5.45
CA ALA A 155 -2.05 19.00 -5.51
C ALA A 155 -1.83 18.39 -6.91
N LEU A 156 -2.87 17.86 -7.54
CA LEU A 156 -2.79 17.29 -8.89
C LEU A 156 -2.42 18.34 -9.93
N LEU A 157 -3.01 19.55 -9.85
CA LEU A 157 -2.64 20.68 -10.72
C LEU A 157 -1.18 21.09 -10.53
N ASN A 158 -0.67 21.07 -9.30
CA ASN A 158 0.74 21.35 -9.01
C ASN A 158 1.69 20.27 -9.54
N PHE A 159 1.24 19.03 -9.66
CA PHE A 159 2.02 17.92 -10.21
C PHE A 159 1.77 17.68 -11.70
N TRP A 160 1.00 18.57 -12.35
CA TRP A 160 0.64 18.40 -13.76
C TRP A 160 1.89 18.27 -14.63
N PRO A 161 2.00 17.21 -15.44
CA PRO A 161 3.19 16.88 -16.22
C PRO A 161 3.35 17.86 -17.39
N ARG A 162 4.09 18.95 -17.18
CA ARG A 162 4.34 19.97 -18.23
C ARG A 162 5.21 19.50 -19.40
N THR A 163 5.81 18.32 -19.32
CA THR A 163 6.83 17.84 -20.28
C THR A 163 6.69 16.35 -20.67
N CYS A 164 5.67 15.64 -20.21
CA CYS A 164 5.52 14.20 -20.43
C CYS A 164 4.09 13.89 -20.92
N SER A 165 3.92 13.82 -22.24
CA SER A 165 2.62 13.62 -22.91
C SER A 165 1.93 12.31 -22.58
N SER A 166 2.67 11.27 -22.18
CA SER A 166 2.08 9.99 -21.74
C SER A 166 1.41 10.08 -20.36
N LYS A 167 1.57 11.20 -19.64
CA LYS A 167 0.92 11.48 -18.36
C LYS A 167 -0.13 12.60 -18.44
N GLU A 168 -0.20 13.33 -19.55
CA GLU A 168 -1.34 14.23 -19.84
C GLU A 168 -2.59 13.41 -20.18
#